data_AF-A0A1Y4ATY0-F1
#
_entry.id   AF-A0A1Y4ATY0-F1
#
_cell.length_a   1.000
_cell.length_b   1.000
_cell.length_c   1.000
_cell.angle_alpha   90.00
_cell.angle_beta   90.00
_cell.angle_gamma   90.00
#
_symmetry.space_group_name_H-M   'P 1'
#
loop_
_entity.id
_entity.type
_entity.pdbx_description
1 polymer ?
#
loop_
_entity_poly.entity_id
_entity_poly.type
_entity_poly.pdbx_seq_one_letter_code
_entity_poly.pdbx_strand_id
1 'polypeptide(L)'
;MIFFLPCILLIGLSLLVAGIMRIQKRSRAKRYITLFSEAFSKTGDIKQTMVQVASCYRKRKKERKALEAGIYYLEHSLLRDYASALSYIYDVFDSSKLNRAIDKCHRQAIQSVQNQRRMLLAPPQK
;
A
#
# COMPACT_ATOMS: atom_id res chain seq x y z
N MET A 1 38.58 28.12 -11.45
CA MET A 1 38.03 27.18 -10.43
C MET A 1 36.75 27.66 -9.74
N ILE A 2 36.37 28.95 -9.82
CA ILE A 2 35.18 29.52 -9.13
C ILE A 2 33.84 29.08 -9.77
N PHE A 3 33.80 28.83 -11.09
CA PHE A 3 32.57 28.47 -11.81
C PHE A 3 31.96 27.10 -11.43
N PHE A 4 32.74 26.18 -10.86
CA PHE A 4 32.24 24.85 -10.48
C PHE A 4 31.60 24.80 -9.09
N LEU A 5 31.93 25.76 -8.21
CA LEU A 5 31.41 25.83 -6.85
C LEU A 5 29.87 25.92 -6.78
N PRO A 6 29.17 26.76 -7.57
CA PRO A 6 27.71 26.81 -7.55
C PRO A 6 27.07 25.52 -8.08
N CYS A 7 27.67 24.86 -9.08
CA CYS A 7 27.18 23.57 -9.58
C CYS A 7 27.27 22.47 -8.51
N ILE A 8 28.37 22.42 -7.77
CA ILE A 8 28.57 21.44 -6.67
C ILE A 8 27.52 21.66 -5.57
N LEU A 9 27.22 22.92 -5.21
CA LEU A 9 26.18 23.26 -4.23
C LEU A 9 24.78 22.84 -4.70
N LEU A 10 24.44 23.08 -5.98
CA LEU A 10 23.15 22.67 -6.55
C LEU A 10 23.00 21.14 -6.59
N ILE A 11 24.05 20.41 -6.95
CA ILE A 11 24.06 18.94 -6.92
C ILE A 11 23.88 18.45 -5.48
N GLY A 12 24.61 19.01 -4.52
CA GLY A 12 24.46 18.69 -3.10
C GLY A 12 23.02 18.90 -2.59
N LEU A 13 22.41 20.04 -2.92
CA LEU A 13 21.03 20.34 -2.53
C LEU A 13 20.02 19.36 -3.16
N SER A 14 20.18 19.03 -4.44
CA SER A 14 19.28 18.08 -5.12
C SER A 14 19.37 16.67 -4.51
N LEU A 15 20.57 16.21 -4.14
CA LEU A 15 20.76 14.93 -3.46
C LEU A 15 20.13 14.92 -2.06
N LEU A 16 20.25 16.02 -1.31
CA LEU A 16 19.60 16.17 0.00
C LEU A 16 18.08 16.09 -0.11
N VAL A 17 17.48 16.84 -1.04
CA VAL A 17 16.03 16.83 -1.30
C VAL A 17 15.57 15.42 -1.70
N ALA A 18 16.29 14.76 -2.61
CA ALA A 18 15.99 13.39 -3.01
C ALA A 18 16.07 12.40 -1.83
N GLY A 19 17.07 12.57 -0.95
CA GLY A 19 17.22 11.79 0.28
C GLY A 19 16.01 11.96 1.22
N ILE A 20 15.61 13.19 1.50
CA ILE A 20 14.44 13.49 2.35
C ILE A 20 13.17 12.90 1.74
N MET A 21 12.95 13.05 0.43
CA MET A 21 11.78 12.47 -0.24
C MET A 21 11.75 10.94 -0.12
N ARG A 22 12.90 10.25 -0.27
CA ARG A 22 13.00 8.80 -0.09
C ARG A 22 12.64 8.38 1.34
N ILE A 23 13.13 9.10 2.35
CA ILE A 23 12.83 8.81 3.76
C ILE A 23 11.33 9.00 4.04
N GLN A 24 10.74 10.11 3.57
CA GLN A 24 9.30 10.36 3.72
C GLN A 24 8.46 9.28 3.04
N LYS A 25 8.82 8.88 1.81
CA LYS A 25 8.14 7.82 1.06
C LYS A 25 8.19 6.48 1.82
N ARG A 26 9.34 6.11 2.38
CA ARG A 26 9.51 4.91 3.23
C ARG A 26 8.65 4.98 4.49
N SER A 27 8.62 6.13 5.17
CA SER A 27 7.79 6.34 6.36
C SER A 27 6.30 6.19 6.06
N ARG A 28 5.83 6.75 4.93
CA ARG A 28 4.44 6.61 4.47
C ARG A 28 4.08 5.16 4.15
N ALA A 29 4.97 4.43 3.47
CA ALA A 29 4.74 3.00 3.18
C ALA A 29 4.69 2.16 4.46
N LYS A 30 5.58 2.42 5.42
CA LYS A 30 5.55 1.75 6.73
C LYS A 30 4.21 2.02 7.44
N ARG A 31 3.76 3.28 7.48
CA ARG A 31 2.47 3.64 8.07
C ARG A 31 1.31 2.92 7.38
N TYR A 32 1.32 2.86 6.05
CA TYR A 32 0.28 2.14 5.31
C TYR A 32 0.22 0.66 5.71
N ILE A 33 1.37 -0.03 5.72
CA ILE A 33 1.46 -1.44 6.11
C ILE A 33 0.96 -1.65 7.54
N THR A 34 1.37 -0.78 8.48
CA THR A 34 0.91 -0.85 9.87
C THR A 34 -0.61 -0.71 9.97
N LEU A 35 -1.19 0.33 9.36
CA LEU A 35 -2.64 0.55 9.35
C LEU A 35 -3.38 -0.63 8.71
N PHE A 36 -2.86 -1.16 7.61
CA PHE A 36 -3.46 -2.29 6.92
C PHE A 36 -3.46 -3.55 7.79
N SER A 37 -2.32 -3.92 8.37
CA SER A 37 -2.22 -5.09 9.25
C SER A 37 -3.11 -4.98 10.49
N GLU A 38 -3.18 -3.79 11.10
CA GLU A 38 -4.04 -3.53 12.27
C GLU A 38 -5.54 -3.55 11.95
N ALA A 39 -5.93 -3.08 10.78
CA ALA A 39 -7.33 -3.14 10.34
C ALA A 39 -7.71 -4.56 9.90
N PHE A 40 -6.80 -5.28 9.25
CA PHE A 40 -7.03 -6.65 8.81
C PHE A 40 -7.19 -7.62 9.98
N SER A 41 -6.39 -7.46 11.05
CA SER A 41 -6.51 -8.30 12.25
C SER A 41 -7.87 -8.16 12.94
N LYS A 42 -8.57 -7.04 12.74
CA LYS A 42 -9.89 -6.77 13.32
C LYS A 42 -11.04 -7.23 12.42
N THR A 43 -10.89 -7.03 11.11
CA THR A 43 -11.99 -7.26 10.16
C THR A 43 -11.98 -8.68 9.58
N GLY A 44 -10.80 -9.27 9.37
CA GLY A 44 -10.65 -10.53 8.62
C GLY A 44 -11.09 -10.44 7.15
N ASP A 45 -11.53 -9.27 6.68
CA ASP A 45 -12.00 -9.04 5.32
C ASP A 45 -11.18 -7.94 4.65
N ILE A 46 -10.69 -8.25 3.46
CA ILE A 46 -9.75 -7.38 2.73
C ILE A 46 -10.42 -6.09 2.27
N LYS A 47 -11.68 -6.14 1.82
CA LYS A 47 -12.39 -4.95 1.32
C LYS A 47 -12.71 -4.02 2.48
N GLN A 48 -13.24 -4.55 3.59
CA GLN A 48 -13.51 -3.77 4.80
C GLN A 48 -12.23 -3.18 5.39
N THR A 49 -11.13 -3.94 5.36
CA THR A 49 -9.79 -3.44 5.72
C THR A 49 -9.43 -2.20 4.90
N MET A 50 -9.57 -2.26 3.56
CA MET A 50 -9.26 -1.12 2.70
C MET A 50 -10.12 0.11 3.02
N VAL A 51 -11.42 -0.08 3.27
CA VAL A 51 -12.34 1.00 3.69
C VAL A 51 -11.90 1.62 5.01
N GLN A 52 -11.56 0.79 6.00
CA GLN A 52 -11.10 1.27 7.31
C GLN A 52 -9.78 2.04 7.18
N VAL A 53 -8.80 1.52 6.44
CA VAL A 53 -7.52 2.20 6.21
C VAL A 53 -7.74 3.53 5.48
N ALA A 54 -8.65 3.59 4.50
CA ALA A 54 -8.96 4.83 3.79
C ALA A 54 -9.47 5.93 4.74
N SER A 55 -10.28 5.54 5.73
CA SER A 55 -10.80 6.47 6.75
C SER A 55 -9.71 7.11 7.61
N CYS A 56 -8.57 6.42 7.82
CA CYS A 56 -7.43 6.93 8.58
C CYS A 56 -6.62 8.03 7.86
N TYR A 57 -6.89 8.24 6.56
CA TYR A 57 -6.24 9.27 5.76
C TYR A 57 -7.18 10.45 5.49
N ARG A 58 -6.61 11.67 5.47
CA ARG A 58 -7.34 12.88 5.03
C ARG A 58 -7.74 12.75 3.55
N LYS A 59 -8.91 13.26 3.16
CA LYS A 59 -9.48 13.23 1.79
C LYS A 59 -8.47 13.58 0.67
N ARG A 60 -7.61 14.57 0.90
CA ARG A 60 -6.61 15.02 -0.09
C ARG A 60 -5.36 14.14 -0.24
N LYS A 61 -5.18 13.10 0.58
CA LYS A 61 -3.97 12.25 0.55
C LYS A 61 -4.04 11.27 -0.61
N LYS A 62 -2.89 11.05 -1.27
CA LYS A 62 -2.77 10.14 -2.42
C LYS A 62 -3.13 8.70 -2.03
N GLU A 63 -2.73 8.26 -0.83
CA GLU A 63 -3.05 6.95 -0.27
C GLU A 63 -4.56 6.72 -0.20
N ARG A 64 -5.31 7.72 0.27
CA ARG A 64 -6.76 7.64 0.35
C ARG A 64 -7.40 7.50 -1.02
N LYS A 65 -7.00 8.37 -1.97
CA LYS A 65 -7.52 8.33 -3.33
C LYS A 65 -7.24 6.98 -4.00
N ALA A 66 -6.05 6.42 -3.78
CA ALA A 66 -5.69 5.11 -4.29
C ALA A 66 -6.50 3.97 -3.65
N LEU A 67 -6.74 4.04 -2.33
CA LEU A 67 -7.63 3.09 -1.66
C LEU A 67 -9.06 3.18 -2.20
N GLU A 68 -9.60 4.40 -2.34
CA GLU A 68 -10.93 4.64 -2.90
C GLU A 68 -11.03 4.11 -4.34
N ALA A 69 -10.01 4.31 -5.18
CA ALA A 69 -9.95 3.75 -6.53
C ALA A 69 -9.91 2.21 -6.55
N GLY A 70 -9.09 1.61 -5.68
CA GLY A 70 -9.02 0.16 -5.54
C GLY A 70 -10.34 -0.45 -5.04
N ILE A 71 -10.99 0.18 -4.06
CA ILE A 71 -12.32 -0.23 -3.56
C ILE A 71 -13.35 -0.12 -4.67
N TYR A 72 -13.38 1.00 -5.38
CA TYR A 72 -14.29 1.22 -6.50
C TYR A 72 -14.13 0.14 -7.57
N TYR A 73 -12.89 -0.21 -7.93
CA TYR A 73 -12.59 -1.29 -8.87
C TYR A 73 -13.15 -2.64 -8.39
N LEU A 74 -12.95 -2.99 -7.11
CA LEU A 74 -13.48 -4.25 -6.53
C LEU A 74 -15.01 -4.31 -6.52
N GLU A 75 -15.69 -3.16 -6.51
CA GLU A 75 -17.14 -3.06 -6.49
C GLU A 75 -17.76 -3.05 -7.90
N HIS A 76 -17.10 -2.39 -8.87
CA HIS A 76 -17.71 -2.06 -10.16
C HIS A 76 -17.05 -2.73 -11.37
N SER A 77 -15.83 -3.27 -11.24
CA SER A 77 -15.21 -4.02 -12.34
C SER A 77 -15.92 -5.36 -12.54
N LEU A 78 -16.00 -5.85 -13.77
CA LEU A 78 -16.46 -7.21 -14.06
C LEU A 78 -15.49 -8.26 -13.52
N LEU A 79 -14.18 -7.97 -13.58
CA LEU A 79 -13.12 -8.90 -13.17
C LEU A 79 -12.96 -8.96 -11.66
N ARG A 80 -13.16 -7.82 -10.97
CA ARG A 80 -13.05 -7.68 -9.50
C ARG A 80 -11.76 -8.28 -8.92
N ASP A 81 -10.70 -8.30 -9.72
CA ASP A 81 -9.46 -8.95 -9.34
C ASP A 81 -8.66 -8.07 -8.37
N TYR A 82 -8.06 -8.71 -7.39
CA TYR A 82 -7.37 -8.01 -6.32
C TYR A 82 -6.05 -7.38 -6.78
N ALA A 83 -5.40 -7.96 -7.79
CA ALA A 83 -4.13 -7.47 -8.31
C ALA A 83 -4.28 -6.07 -8.91
N SER A 84 -5.32 -5.87 -9.74
CA SER A 84 -5.64 -4.57 -10.34
C SER A 84 -6.13 -3.56 -9.31
N ALA A 85 -6.85 -3.99 -8.27
CA ALA A 85 -7.20 -3.09 -7.17
C ALA A 85 -5.95 -2.60 -6.40
N LEU A 86 -4.95 -3.48 -6.27
CA LEU A 86 -3.73 -3.19 -5.52
C LEU A 86 -2.72 -2.33 -6.31
N SER A 87 -2.78 -2.35 -7.65
CA SER A 87 -1.90 -1.52 -8.49
C SER A 87 -2.05 -0.03 -8.19
N TYR A 88 -3.27 0.45 -7.90
CA TYR A 88 -3.51 1.83 -7.47
C TYR A 88 -2.67 2.24 -6.25
N ILE A 89 -2.45 1.31 -5.30
CA ILE A 89 -1.61 1.56 -4.13
C ILE A 89 -0.13 1.60 -4.51
N TYR A 90 0.30 0.72 -5.41
CA TYR A 90 1.69 0.68 -5.87
C TYR A 90 2.12 1.97 -6.57
N ASP A 91 1.21 2.61 -7.31
CA ASP A 91 1.45 3.87 -7.98
C ASP A 91 1.68 5.03 -7.00
N VAL A 92 1.16 4.95 -5.78
CA VAL A 92 1.38 5.99 -4.74
C VAL A 92 2.82 6.00 -4.26
N PHE A 93 3.43 4.82 -4.14
CA PHE A 93 4.78 4.67 -3.62
C PHE A 93 5.83 4.65 -4.71
N ASP A 94 5.50 4.20 -5.93
CA ASP A 94 6.37 4.27 -7.11
C ASP A 94 7.82 3.88 -6.75
N SER A 95 7.95 2.69 -6.18
CA SER A 95 9.19 2.13 -5.68
C SER A 95 9.05 0.62 -5.58
N SER A 96 9.77 -0.10 -6.44
CA SER A 96 9.74 -1.58 -6.49
C SER A 96 10.00 -2.22 -5.11
N LYS A 97 10.95 -1.68 -4.34
CA LYS A 97 11.29 -2.16 -3.00
C LYS A 97 10.13 -1.98 -2.01
N LEU A 98 9.46 -0.83 -2.02
CA LEU A 98 8.32 -0.58 -1.13
C LEU A 98 7.10 -1.37 -1.56
N ASN A 99 6.85 -1.45 -2.87
CA ASN A 99 5.75 -2.22 -3.45
C ASN A 99 5.89 -3.70 -3.11
N ARG A 100 7.10 -4.26 -3.12
CA ARG A 100 7.35 -5.64 -2.67
C ARG A 100 7.00 -5.87 -1.19
N ALA A 101 7.26 -4.89 -0.33
CA ALA A 101 6.91 -4.99 1.09
C ALA A 101 5.39 -4.91 1.31
N ILE A 102 4.72 -4.01 0.58
CA ILE A 102 3.26 -3.88 0.58
C ILE A 102 2.63 -5.17 0.06
N ASP A 103 3.07 -5.66 -1.10
CA ASP A 103 2.65 -6.91 -1.72
C ASP A 103 2.80 -8.12 -0.77
N LYS A 104 3.91 -8.20 -0.03
CA LYS A 104 4.09 -9.24 0.99
C LYS A 104 2.99 -9.18 2.06
N CYS A 105 2.69 -7.99 2.60
CA CYS A 105 1.62 -7.80 3.59
C CYS A 105 0.24 -8.22 3.03
N HIS A 106 -0.06 -7.81 1.80
CA HIS A 106 -1.32 -8.16 1.15
C HIS A 106 -1.44 -9.66 0.85
N ARG A 107 -0.37 -10.31 0.38
CA ARG A 107 -0.37 -11.77 0.17
C ARG A 107 -0.64 -12.56 1.44
N GLN A 108 -0.10 -12.11 2.58
CA GLN A 108 -0.38 -12.73 3.88
C GLN A 108 -1.87 -12.64 4.23
N ALA A 109 -2.49 -11.48 4.02
CA ALA A 109 -3.93 -11.31 4.24
C ALA A 109 -4.77 -12.22 3.32
N ILE A 110 -4.45 -12.28 2.02
CA ILE A 110 -5.14 -13.15 1.06
C ILE A 110 -5.04 -14.62 1.48
N GLN A 111 -3.84 -15.08 1.84
CA GLN A 111 -3.63 -16.45 2.30
C GLN A 111 -4.41 -16.75 3.57
N SER A 112 -4.46 -15.81 4.52
CA SER A 112 -5.26 -15.94 5.74
C SER A 112 -6.75 -16.15 5.43
N VAL A 113 -7.33 -15.31 4.58
CA VAL A 113 -8.74 -15.44 4.15
C VAL A 113 -8.98 -16.75 3.40
N GLN A 114 -8.07 -17.16 2.51
CA GLN A 114 -8.18 -18.41 1.77
C GLN A 114 -8.14 -19.62 2.71
N ASN A 115 -7.26 -19.61 3.70
CA ASN A 115 -7.16 -20.69 4.69
C ASN A 115 -8.41 -20.76 5.56
N GLN A 116 -8.94 -19.63 6.03
CA GLN A 116 -10.21 -19.59 6.77
C GLN A 116 -11.36 -20.18 5.95
N ARG A 117 -11.49 -19.80 4.67
CA ARG A 117 -12.50 -20.36 3.77
C ARG A 117 -12.34 -21.87 3.59
N ARG A 118 -11.12 -22.36 3.42
CA ARG A 118 -10.85 -23.81 3.30
C ARG A 118 -11.25 -24.57 4.56
N MET A 119 -10.99 -24.02 5.75
CA MET A 119 -11.39 -24.65 7.02
C MET A 119 -12.91 -24.73 7.16
N LEU A 120 -13.64 -23.66 6.77
CA LEU A 120 -15.11 -23.65 6.81
C LEU A 120 -15.75 -24.63 5.80
N LEU A 121 -15.06 -24.92 4.70
CA LEU A 121 -15.52 -25.84 3.66
C LEU A 121 -15.01 -27.28 3.87
N ALA A 122 -14.20 -27.52 4.91
CA ALA A 122 -13.70 -28.85 5.21
C ALA A 122 -14.85 -29.74 5.72
N PRO A 123 -14.98 -31.00 5.25
CA PRO A 123 -15.97 -31.91 5.77
C PRO A 123 -15.73 -32.17 7.26
N PRO A 124 -16.80 -32.38 8.07
CA PRO A 124 -16.65 -32.68 9.48
C PRO A 124 -15.78 -33.93 9.65
N GLN A 125 -14.79 -33.85 10.53
CA GLN A 125 -13.96 -35.00 10.87
C GLN A 125 -14.86 -36.02 11.59
N LYS A 126 -14.94 -37.23 11.01
CA LYS A 126 -15.66 -38.38 11.58
C LYS A 126 -14.93 -38.94 12.78
#